data_AF-A0A087WQ15-F1
#
_entry.id   AF-A0A087WQ15-F1
#
_cell.length_a   1.000
_cell.length_b   1.000
_cell.length_c   1.000
_cell.angle_alpha   90.00
_cell.angle_beta   90.00
_cell.angle_gamma   90.00
#
_symmetry.space_group_name_H-M   'P 1'
#
loop_
_entity.id
_entity.type
_entity.pdbx_description
1 polymer ?
#
loop_
_entity_poly.entity_id
_entity_poly.type
_entity_poly.pdbx_seq_one_letter_code
_entity_poly.pdbx_strand_id
1 'polypeptide(L)' 'MPTVSVKRDLLFQALGRTYTDEEFDELCFEFGLELDEIIRPPVSGRTGSGPPGLQRKDQSSGI' A
#
# COMPACT_ATOMS: atom_id res chain seq x y z
N MET A 1 23.81 1.57 -15.24
CA MET A 1 22.74 0.72 -15.79
C MET A 1 21.56 1.62 -16.13
N PRO A 2 20.93 1.48 -17.31
CA PRO A 2 19.66 2.15 -17.55
C PRO A 2 18.57 1.57 -16.62
N THR A 3 17.78 2.44 -16.00
CA THR A 3 16.66 2.03 -15.13
C THR A 3 15.35 2.13 -15.90
N VAL A 4 14.49 1.11 -15.78
CA VAL A 4 13.16 1.08 -16.41
C VAL A 4 12.09 0.90 -15.35
N SER A 5 11.26 1.91 -15.14
CA SER A 5 10.12 1.82 -14.22
C SER A 5 8.93 1.16 -14.91
N VAL A 6 8.38 0.13 -14.27
CA VAL A 6 7.21 -0.63 -14.78
C VAL A 6 6.16 -0.78 -13.69
N LYS A 7 4.90 -0.93 -14.10
CA LYS A 7 3.81 -1.27 -13.16
C LYS A 7 3.86 -2.76 -12.85
N ARG A 8 4.07 -3.12 -11.58
CA ARG A 8 4.17 -4.51 -11.10
C ARG A 8 3.00 -5.36 -11.60
N ASP A 9 1.77 -4.92 -11.38
CA ASP A 9 0.58 -5.70 -11.69
C ASP A 9 0.46 -6.02 -13.19
N LEU A 10 0.80 -5.04 -14.05
CA LEU A 10 0.77 -5.24 -15.50
C LEU A 10 1.88 -6.19 -15.97
N LEU A 11 3.07 -6.09 -15.38
CA LEU A 11 4.16 -7.01 -15.67
C LEU A 11 3.77 -8.44 -15.27
N PHE A 12 3.23 -8.61 -14.06
CA PHE A 12 2.85 -9.92 -13.55
C PHE A 12 1.70 -10.53 -14.35
N GLN A 13 0.75 -9.71 -14.79
CA GLN A 13 -0.30 -10.14 -15.72
C GLN A 13 0.29 -10.59 -17.06
N ALA A 14 1.26 -9.85 -17.62
CA ALA A 14 1.92 -10.23 -18.87
C ALA A 14 2.74 -11.53 -18.74
N LEU A 15 3.31 -11.79 -17.57
CA LEU A 15 4.01 -13.04 -17.24
C LEU A 15 3.07 -14.20 -16.90
N GLY A 16 1.78 -13.93 -16.66
CA GLY A 16 0.79 -14.95 -16.28
C GLY A 16 0.97 -15.52 -14.87
N ARG A 17 1.78 -14.88 -14.03
CA ARG A 17 2.06 -15.32 -12.65
C ARG A 17 2.27 -14.09 -11.75
N THR A 18 1.79 -14.19 -10.51
CA THR A 18 2.12 -13.25 -9.45
C THR A 18 3.33 -13.78 -8.67
N TYR A 19 4.27 -12.90 -8.38
CA TYR A 19 5.49 -13.21 -7.63
C TYR A 19 5.47 -12.48 -6.28
N THR A 20 6.12 -13.05 -5.26
CA THR A 20 6.54 -12.27 -4.08
C THR A 20 7.67 -11.32 -4.45
N ASP A 21 8.09 -10.46 -3.51
CA ASP A 21 9.20 -9.54 -3.75
C ASP A 21 10.50 -10.33 -3.94
N GLU A 22 10.71 -11.36 -3.12
CA GLU A 22 11.88 -12.25 -3.17
C GLU A 22 11.90 -13.11 -4.44
N GLU A 23 10.75 -13.70 -4.82
CA GLU A 23 10.68 -14.50 -6.06
C GLU A 23 10.97 -13.66 -7.31
N PHE A 24 10.56 -12.38 -7.29
CA PHE A 24 10.81 -11.48 -8.41
C PHE A 24 12.27 -11.01 -8.47
N ASP A 25 12.91 -10.80 -7.31
CA ASP A 25 14.33 -10.44 -7.22
C ASP A 25 15.23 -11.56 -7.75
N GLU A 26 14.99 -12.80 -7.31
CA GLU A 26 15.69 -13.98 -7.83
C GLU A 26 15.49 -14.14 -9.35
N LEU A 27 14.27 -13.92 -9.85
CA LEU A 27 13.99 -13.92 -11.28
C LEU A 27 14.79 -12.83 -12.02
N CYS A 28 14.90 -11.62 -11.47
CA CYS A 28 15.73 -10.58 -12.07
C CYS A 28 17.20 -11.03 -12.16
N PHE A 29 17.74 -11.62 -11.09
CA PHE A 29 19.11 -12.11 -11.05
C PHE A 29 19.40 -13.19 -12.10
N GLU A 30 18.49 -14.16 -12.28
CA GLU A 30 18.62 -15.23 -13.29
C GLU A 30 18.75 -14.68 -14.73
N PHE A 31 18.18 -13.50 -15.00
CA PHE A 31 18.21 -12.85 -16.31
C PHE A 31 19.25 -11.72 -16.41
N GLY A 32 20.09 -11.54 -15.39
CA GLY A 32 21.10 -10.47 -15.36
C GLY A 32 20.52 -9.07 -15.20
N LEU A 33 19.33 -8.97 -14.63
CA LEU A 33 18.69 -7.74 -14.20
C LEU A 33 18.86 -7.56 -12.69
N GLU A 34 18.69 -6.33 -12.21
CA GLU A 34 18.73 -5.99 -10.79
C GLU A 34 17.45 -5.23 -10.42
N LEU A 35 16.81 -5.62 -9.32
CA LEU A 35 15.65 -4.92 -8.79
C LEU A 35 16.13 -3.76 -7.89
N ASP A 36 15.82 -2.52 -8.29
CA ASP A 36 16.27 -1.32 -7.56
C ASP A 36 15.36 -0.98 -6.36
N GLU A 37 14.13 -0.54 -6.63
CA GLU A 37 13.17 -0.16 -5.58
C GLU A 37 11.72 -0.51 -5.98
N ILE A 38 10.91 -0.95 -5.01
CA ILE A 38 9.47 -1.15 -5.17
C ILE A 38 8.71 0.00 -4.50
N ILE A 39 8.13 0.90 -5.31
CA ILE A 39 7.31 2.01 -4.82
C ILE A 39 5.85 1.57 -4.65
N ARG A 40 5.35 1.61 -3.42
CA ARG A 40 3.94 1.32 -3.11
C ARG A 40 3.17 2.63 -2.93
N PRO A 41 1.94 2.76 -3.48
CA PRO A 41 1.14 3.95 -3.26
C PRO A 41 0.82 4.10 -1.76
N PRO A 42 0.69 5.33 -1.25
CA PRO A 42 0.40 5.56 0.16
C PRO A 42 -0.96 4.93 0.52
N VAL A 43 -0.95 4.03 1.49
CA VAL A 43 -2.18 3.50 2.09
C VAL A 43 -2.89 4.65 2.82
N SER A 44 -4.02 5.10 2.27
CA SER A 44 -4.84 6.16 2.88
C SER A 44 -5.56 5.63 4.12
N GLY A 45 -4.83 5.51 5.22
CA GLY A 45 -5.34 5.15 6.54
C GLY A 45 -5.98 6.33 7.25
N ARG A 46 -7.26 6.60 6.97
CA ARG A 46 -8.16 7.34 7.88
C ARG A 46 -9.54 6.67 7.91
N THR A 47 -9.65 5.57 8.64
CA THR A 47 -10.93 5.17 9.25
C THR A 47 -10.88 5.61 10.70
N GLY A 48 -11.20 6.88 10.96
CA GLY A 48 -11.43 7.37 12.31
C GLY A 48 -12.78 6.86 12.83
N SER A 49 -12.78 5.71 13.51
CA SER A 49 -13.89 5.26 14.33
C SER A 49 -13.83 5.95 15.71
N GLY A 50 -14.17 7.24 15.74
CA GLY A 50 -14.52 7.94 16.99
C GLY A 50 -16.05 7.98 17.12
N PRO A 51 -16.65 7.61 18.27
CA PRO A 51 -18.09 7.78 18.46
C PRO A 51 -18.44 9.28 18.51
N PRO A 52 -19.57 9.71 17.94
CA PRO A 52 -20.03 11.09 18.04
C PRO A 52 -20.38 11.40 19.50
N GLY A 53 -19.83 12.50 20.02
CA GLY A 53 -20.00 12.91 21.42
C GLY A 53 -21.47 13.11 21.81
N LEU A 54 -21.92 12.37 22.82
CA LEU A 54 -23.06 12.75 23.62
C LEU A 54 -22.60 13.82 24.63
N GLN A 55 -22.67 15.10 24.25
CA GLN A 55 -22.76 16.17 25.24
C GLN A 55 -24.11 16.02 25.95
N ARG A 56 -24.08 15.47 27.17
CA ARG A 56 -25.15 15.66 28.14
C ARG A 56 -25.26 17.16 28.40
N LYS A 57 -26.29 17.80 27.85
CA LYS A 57 -26.75 19.11 28.30
C LYS A 57 -27.37 18.87 29.68
N ASP A 58 -26.61 19.08 30.75
CA ASP A 58 -27.25 19.45 32.00
C ASP A 58 -27.88 20.84 31.77
N GLN A 59 -29.19 20.85 31.62
CA GLN A 59 -29.97 22.03 31.95
C GLN A 59 -30.82 21.65 33.14
N SER A 60 -30.96 22.62 34.04
CA SER A 60 -31.92 22.68 35.13
C SER A 60 -31.49 22.04 36.45
N SER A 61 -30.90 22.87 37.30
CA SER A 61 -31.47 23.13 38.63
C SER A 61 -30.96 24.48 39.13
N GLY A 62 -31.60 25.55 38.66
CA GLY A 62 -31.64 26.81 39.40
C GLY A 62 -32.77 26.70 40.41
N ILE A 63 -32.41 26.76 41.69
CA ILE A 63 -33.28 27.21 42.77
C ILE A 63 -32.89 28.66 43.03
#